data_AF-A0A7C5DEA9-F1
#
_entry.id   AF-A0A7C5DEA9-F1
#
_cell.length_a   1.000
_cell.length_b   1.000
_cell.length_c   1.000
_cell.angle_alpha   90.00
_cell.angle_beta   90.00
_cell.angle_gamma   90.00
#
_symmetry.space_group_name_H-M   'P 1'
#
loop_
_entity.id
_entity.type
_entity.pdbx_description
1 polymer ?
#
loop_
_entity_poly.entity_id
_entity_poly.type
_entity_poly.pdbx_seq_one_letter_code
_entity_poly.pdbx_strand_id
1 'polypeptide(L)' 'MTVVRAAYVMRMNEDFEVITDGAVAFEKRIRAVGPVEAVRDEYPDAEFV' A
#
# COMPACT_ATOMS: atom_id res chain seq x y z
N MET A 1 -9.88 -3.81 -7.39
CA MET A 1 -8.61 -3.58 -6.66
C MET A 1 -8.95 -2.75 -5.44
N THR A 2 -8.50 -3.16 -4.27
CA THR A 2 -8.75 -2.46 -3.00
C THR A 2 -7.42 -1.94 -2.48
N VAL A 3 -7.40 -0.69 -2.05
CA VAL A 3 -6.24 -0.06 -1.42
C VAL A 3 -6.60 0.27 0.01
N VAL A 4 -5.90 -0.34 0.96
CA VAL A 4 -6.06 -0.01 2.38
C VAL A 4 -5.01 1.01 2.77
N ARG A 5 -5.45 2.18 3.25
CA ARG A 5 -4.57 3.21 3.81
C ARG A 5 -4.34 2.93 5.30
N ALA A 6 -3.11 3.09 5.75
CA ALA A 6 -2.78 3.01 7.17
C ALA A 6 -1.79 4.11 7.54
N ALA A 7 -1.88 4.60 8.77
CA ALA A 7 -0.90 5.54 9.30
C ALA A 7 0.53 4.95 9.28
N TYR A 8 0.63 3.62 9.44
CA TYR A 8 1.88 2.86 9.40
C TYR A 8 1.68 1.55 8.64
N VAL A 9 2.59 1.25 7.72
CA VAL A 9 2.67 -0.05 7.05
C VAL A 9 4.08 -0.61 7.26
N MET A 10 4.16 -1.84 7.77
CA MET A 10 5.43 -2.53 7.93
C MET A 10 5.60 -3.55 6.80
N ARG A 11 6.64 -3.38 5.98
CA ARG A 11 7.07 -4.40 5.02
C ARG A 11 7.89 -5.45 5.77
N MET A 12 7.41 -6.68 5.75
CA MET A 12 8.14 -7.85 6.26
C MET A 12 9.18 -8.33 5.22
N ASN A 13 10.06 -7.44 4.78
CA ASN A 13 11.25 -7.74 3.97
C ASN A 13 12.49 -7.87 4.86
N GLU A 14 13.66 -8.12 4.27
CA GLU A 14 14.92 -8.26 5.03
C GLU A 14 15.26 -7.01 5.87
N ASP A 15 14.80 -5.84 5.42
CA ASP A 15 15.06 -4.54 6.06
C ASP A 15 14.00 -4.12 7.09
N PHE A 16 12.90 -4.87 7.22
CA PHE A 16 11.76 -4.56 8.10
C PHE A 16 11.30 -3.09 8.02
N GLU A 17 11.16 -2.59 6.78
CA GLU A 17 10.88 -1.18 6.52
C GLU A 17 9.51 -0.75 7.07
N VAL A 18 9.46 0.39 7.76
CA VAL A 18 8.21 1.03 8.21
C VAL A 18 7.93 2.26 7.36
N ILE A 19 6.79 2.24 6.68
CA ILE A 19 6.30 3.32 5.84
C ILE A 19 5.25 4.11 6.61
N THR A 20 5.47 5.42 6.75
CA THR A 20 4.47 6.34 7.31
C THR A 20 3.53 6.82 6.22
N ASP A 21 2.24 6.96 6.56
CA ASP A 21 1.16 7.23 5.61
C ASP A 21 1.21 6.26 4.39
N GLY A 22 1.25 4.97 4.71
CA GLY A 22 1.42 3.90 3.74
C GLY A 22 0.09 3.32 3.26
N ALA A 23 0.15 2.61 2.15
CA ALA A 23 -0.96 1.89 1.58
C ALA A 23 -0.55 0.50 1.06
N VAL A 24 -1.52 -0.41 1.07
CA VAL A 24 -1.40 -1.75 0.50
C VAL A 24 -2.47 -1.91 -0.57
N ALA A 25 -2.06 -2.09 -1.82
CA ALA A 25 -2.95 -2.44 -2.93
C ALA A 25 -3.06 -3.97 -3.03
N PHE A 26 -4.28 -4.48 -2.95
CA PHE A 26 -4.54 -5.91 -3.08
C PHE A 26 -5.82 -6.22 -3.84
N GLU A 27 -5.84 -7.41 -4.40
CA GLU A 27 -7.04 -8.04 -4.96
C GLU A 27 -7.05 -9.50 -4.46
N LYS A 28 -6.62 -10.47 -5.27
CA LYS A 28 -6.39 -11.86 -4.81
C LYS A 28 -5.05 -12.03 -4.11
N ARG A 29 -4.09 -11.15 -4.39
CA ARG A 29 -2.74 -11.10 -3.82
C ARG A 29 -2.36 -9.64 -3.63
N ILE A 30 -1.39 -9.39 -2.76
CA ILE A 30 -0.74 -8.07 -2.63
C ILE A 30 -0.08 -7.76 -3.98
N ARG A 31 -0.37 -6.57 -4.51
CA ARG A 31 0.18 -6.07 -5.77
C ARG A 31 1.27 -5.03 -5.52
N ALA A 32 0.99 -4.09 -4.61
CA ALA A 32 1.91 -3.06 -4.21
C ALA A 32 1.77 -2.73 -2.73
N VAL A 33 2.87 -2.27 -2.16
CA VAL A 33 2.96 -1.74 -0.79
C VAL A 33 3.84 -0.51 -0.89
N GLY A 34 3.44 0.63 -0.34
CA GLY A 34 4.23 1.85 -0.51
C GLY A 34 3.59 3.06 0.18
N PRO A 35 4.16 4.26 -0.01
CA PRO A 35 3.49 5.50 0.34
C PRO A 35 2.13 5.60 -0.37
N VAL A 36 1.12 6.17 0.30
CA VAL A 36 -0.25 6.31 -0.25
C VAL A 36 -0.26 6.98 -1.62
N GLU A 37 0.50 8.06 -1.80
CA GLU A 37 0.54 8.80 -3.07
C GLU A 37 1.08 7.93 -4.21
N ALA A 38 2.19 7.23 -3.97
CA ALA A 38 2.77 6.34 -4.97
C ALA A 38 1.81 5.19 -5.37
N VAL A 39 1.11 4.61 -4.39
CA VAL A 39 0.11 3.55 -4.67
C VAL A 39 -1.10 4.11 -5.42
N ARG A 40 -1.51 5.36 -5.14
CA ARG A 40 -2.62 6.02 -5.82
C ARG A 40 -2.29 6.32 -7.28
N ASP A 41 -1.08 6.78 -7.55
CA ASP A 41 -0.62 7.06 -8.91
C ASP A 41 -0.51 5.77 -9.76
N GLU A 42 -0.09 4.66 -9.13
CA GLU A 42 -0.01 3.36 -9.80
C GLU A 42 -1.39 2.73 -10.04
N TYR A 43 -2.35 2.94 -9.14
CA TYR A 43 -3.71 2.38 -9.20
C TYR A 43 -4.78 3.48 -9.05
N PRO A 44 -4.96 4.36 -10.06
CA PRO A 44 -5.84 5.53 -9.95
C PRO A 44 -7.33 5.18 -9.79
N ASP A 45 -7.74 4.01 -10.29
CA ASP A 45 -9.13 3.53 -10.23
C ASP A 45 -9.41 2.62 -9.02
N ALA A 46 -8.44 2.44 -8.12
CA ALA A 46 -8.63 1.58 -6.96
C ALA A 46 -9.53 2.23 -5.89
N GLU A 47 -10.33 1.39 -5.24
CA GLU A 47 -11.16 1.83 -4.12
C GLU A 47 -10.29 1.93 -2.85
N PHE A 48 -10.30 3.11 -2.23
CA PHE A 48 -9.57 3.37 -0.98
C PHE A 48 -10.46 3.11 0.23
N VAL A 49 -9.95 2.32 1.17
CA VAL A 49 -10.62 1.92 2.42
C VAL A 49 -9.76 2.26 3.62
#